data_AF-A0A2E0QSR7-F1
#
_entry.id   AF-A0A2E0QSR7-F1
#
_cell.length_a   1.000
_cell.length_b   1.000
_cell.length_c   1.000
_cell.angle_alpha   90.00
_cell.angle_beta   90.00
_cell.angle_gamma   90.00
#
_symmetry.space_group_name_H-M   'P 1'
#
loop_
_entity.id
_entity.type
_entity.pdbx_description
1 polymer ?
#
loop_
_entity_poly.entity_id
_entity_poly.type
_entity_poly.pdbx_seq_one_letter_code
_entity_poly.pdbx_strand_id
1 'polypeptide(L)'
;MRFYHYGLTFLVVLVTTSCQVIKPYAPEPQRVVVESVEVEIREFAGRPEAYATVKGRLTSNAAQLVDPKQSRIDNNLYIEVLEQTPRDAVLLPNLSQAPPFQTRIPIELLGLDPGTYILNANGVETSFEIAPLHAGLVSEDIPAPETPSAVKLIDEFIPIEESGIPGTEAPPL
;
A
#
# COMPACT_ATOMS: atom_id res chain seq x y z
N MET A 1 85.46 -21.70 21.32
CA MET A 1 84.49 -22.20 20.32
C MET A 1 83.24 -22.68 21.03
N ARG A 2 82.15 -21.90 21.06
CA ARG A 2 80.79 -22.36 21.39
C ARG A 2 79.78 -21.51 20.62
N PHE A 3 78.77 -22.19 20.09
CA PHE A 3 77.94 -21.85 18.95
C PHE A 3 76.75 -20.93 19.27
N TYR A 4 76.33 -20.18 18.24
CA TYR A 4 75.13 -19.35 18.12
C TYR A 4 73.83 -20.14 18.32
N HIS A 5 72.84 -19.54 18.99
CA HIS A 5 71.41 -19.85 18.84
C HIS A 5 70.59 -18.56 19.03
N TYR A 6 70.29 -17.88 17.93
CA TYR A 6 69.22 -16.87 17.87
C TYR A 6 68.03 -17.52 17.17
N GLY A 7 67.01 -17.89 17.96
CA GLY A 7 65.74 -18.39 17.45
C GLY A 7 64.96 -17.24 16.81
N LEU A 8 64.90 -17.24 15.48
CA LEU A 8 64.08 -16.35 14.69
C LEU A 8 62.71 -17.00 14.50
N THR A 9 61.76 -16.69 15.38
CA THR A 9 60.38 -17.17 15.28
C THR A 9 59.64 -16.36 14.22
N PHE A 10 59.49 -16.95 13.03
CA PHE A 10 58.69 -16.40 11.94
C PHE A 10 57.20 -16.54 12.27
N LEU A 11 56.55 -15.43 12.63
CA LEU A 11 55.10 -15.34 12.78
C LEU A 11 54.48 -15.18 11.39
N VAL A 12 53.94 -16.26 10.84
CA VAL A 12 53.20 -16.25 9.56
C VAL A 12 51.81 -15.69 9.82
N VAL A 13 51.58 -14.43 9.42
CA VAL A 13 50.25 -13.80 9.44
C VAL A 13 49.49 -14.24 8.18
N LEU A 14 48.56 -15.18 8.36
CA LEU A 14 47.61 -15.59 7.31
C LEU A 14 46.58 -14.47 7.11
N VAL A 15 46.74 -13.68 6.04
CA VAL A 15 45.77 -12.67 5.62
C VAL A 15 44.61 -13.39 4.92
N THR A 16 43.52 -13.63 5.64
CA THR A 16 42.27 -14.11 5.04
C THR A 16 41.60 -12.96 4.28
N THR A 17 41.84 -12.89 2.98
CA THR A 17 41.12 -12.02 2.05
C THR A 17 39.65 -12.45 2.00
N SER A 18 38.81 -11.80 2.79
CA SER A 18 37.36 -11.89 2.64
C SER A 18 37.00 -11.27 1.29
N CYS A 19 36.54 -12.08 0.34
CA CYS A 19 35.92 -11.61 -0.89
C CYS A 19 34.71 -10.74 -0.51
N GLN A 20 34.88 -9.43 -0.42
CA GLN A 20 33.75 -8.51 -0.45
C GLN A 20 33.19 -8.61 -1.86
N VAL A 21 32.11 -9.37 -2.01
CA VAL A 21 31.24 -9.30 -3.18
C VAL A 21 30.74 -7.86 -3.20
N ILE A 22 31.44 -7.00 -3.95
CA ILE A 22 30.97 -5.67 -4.28
C ILE A 22 29.73 -5.94 -5.11
N LYS A 23 28.56 -5.93 -4.45
CA LYS A 23 27.29 -5.90 -5.16
C LYS A 23 27.43 -4.70 -6.09
N PRO A 24 27.33 -4.89 -7.42
CA PRO A 24 27.46 -3.75 -8.29
C PRO A 24 26.37 -2.76 -7.84
N TYR A 25 26.62 -1.47 -7.92
CA TYR A 25 25.79 -0.43 -7.32
C TYR A 25 24.72 0.00 -8.34
N ALA A 26 23.46 0.15 -7.92
CA ALA A 26 22.44 0.81 -8.74
C ALA A 26 22.47 2.29 -8.35
N PRO A 27 22.31 3.22 -9.31
CA PRO A 27 22.29 4.65 -8.97
C PRO A 27 21.19 4.93 -7.95
N GLU A 28 21.39 5.92 -7.09
CA GLU A 28 20.39 6.26 -6.08
C GLU A 28 19.09 6.74 -6.74
N PRO A 29 17.93 6.51 -6.10
CA PRO A 29 16.69 7.10 -6.52
C PRO A 29 16.78 8.63 -6.62
N GLN A 30 16.27 9.18 -7.72
CA GLN A 30 16.28 10.62 -7.99
C GLN A 30 14.85 11.13 -8.18
N ARG A 31 14.64 12.43 -7.98
CA ARG A 31 13.32 13.05 -8.18
C ARG A 31 12.96 13.08 -9.66
N VAL A 32 11.73 12.68 -9.96
CA VAL A 32 11.17 12.75 -11.31
C VAL A 32 10.61 14.14 -11.62
N VAL A 33 10.52 14.51 -12.89
CA VAL A 33 9.81 15.72 -13.33
C VAL A 33 8.31 15.46 -13.29
N VAL A 34 7.61 16.21 -12.44
CA VAL A 34 6.15 16.20 -12.32
C VAL A 34 5.58 17.36 -13.14
N GLU A 35 4.53 17.09 -13.90
CA GLU A 35 3.85 18.08 -14.75
C GLU A 35 2.46 18.44 -14.21
N SER A 36 1.75 17.49 -13.62
CA SER A 36 0.43 17.74 -13.03
C SER A 36 0.16 16.85 -11.81
N VAL A 37 -0.60 17.40 -10.87
CA VAL A 37 -1.08 16.69 -9.69
C VAL A 37 -2.57 16.96 -9.54
N GLU A 38 -3.34 15.89 -9.37
CA GLU A 38 -4.78 15.95 -9.11
C GLU A 38 -5.07 15.17 -7.82
N VAL A 39 -5.88 15.71 -6.92
CA VAL A 39 -6.25 15.02 -5.67
C VAL A 39 -7.70 14.57 -5.75
N GLU A 40 -7.91 13.30 -5.43
CA GLU A 40 -9.22 12.68 -5.33
C GLU A 40 -9.47 12.27 -3.87
N ILE A 41 -10.59 12.71 -3.31
CA ILE A 41 -11.02 12.34 -1.97
C ILE A 41 -12.23 11.43 -2.10
N ARG A 42 -12.21 10.32 -1.37
CA ARG A 42 -13.30 9.35 -1.29
C ARG A 42 -13.63 9.10 0.17
N GLU A 43 -14.84 8.64 0.43
CA GLU A 43 -15.24 8.18 1.75
C GLU A 43 -15.35 6.66 1.72
N PHE A 44 -14.72 5.99 2.68
CA PHE A 44 -14.80 4.55 2.85
C PHE A 44 -15.09 4.23 4.32
N ALA A 45 -16.21 3.55 4.57
CA ALA A 45 -16.66 3.18 5.92
C ALA A 45 -16.70 4.36 6.92
N GLY A 46 -17.16 5.53 6.48
CA GLY A 46 -17.24 6.74 7.31
C GLY A 46 -15.90 7.45 7.54
N ARG A 47 -14.84 7.07 6.82
CA ARG A 47 -13.50 7.67 6.92
C ARG A 47 -13.08 8.26 5.57
N PRO A 48 -12.50 9.47 5.54
CA PRO A 48 -11.94 10.02 4.33
C PRO A 48 -10.68 9.24 3.94
N GLU A 49 -10.56 8.94 2.65
CA GLU A 49 -9.35 8.47 1.98
C GLU A 49 -9.01 9.47 0.87
N ALA A 50 -7.74 9.85 0.74
CA ALA A 50 -7.30 10.73 -0.33
C ALA A 50 -6.21 10.08 -1.16
N TYR A 51 -6.22 10.37 -2.46
CA TYR A 51 -5.29 9.84 -3.42
C TYR A 51 -4.82 10.95 -4.35
N ALA A 52 -3.51 11.04 -4.56
CA ALA A 52 -2.91 11.93 -5.54
C ALA A 52 -2.67 11.18 -6.85
N THR A 53 -3.27 11.63 -7.95
CA THR A 53 -2.89 11.22 -9.29
C THR A 53 -1.81 12.15 -9.79
N VAL A 54 -0.58 11.65 -9.90
CA VAL A 54 0.59 12.40 -10.34
C VAL A 54 0.96 11.99 -11.76
N LYS A 55 1.14 12.96 -12.65
CA LYS A 55 1.59 12.76 -14.04
C LYS A 55 2.86 13.55 -14.30
N GLY A 56 3.71 13.02 -15.17
CA GLY A 56 4.96 13.67 -15.55
C GLY A 56 5.76 12.81 -16.52
N ARG A 57 7.09 12.96 -16.50
CA ARG A 57 7.99 12.23 -17.40
C ARG A 57 9.21 11.68 -16.69
N LEU A 58 9.57 10.45 -17.00
CA LEU A 58 10.77 9.80 -16.47
C LEU A 58 12.03 10.36 -17.15
N THR A 59 13.18 10.35 -16.50
CA THR A 59 14.41 10.90 -17.11
C THR A 59 14.94 10.08 -18.28
N SER A 60 14.63 8.78 -18.32
CA SER A 60 15.06 7.87 -19.38
C SER A 60 14.02 6.78 -19.63
N ASN A 61 14.16 6.07 -20.75
CA ASN A 61 13.32 4.91 -21.09
C ASN A 61 13.55 3.68 -20.20
N ALA A 62 14.66 3.65 -19.48
CA ALA A 62 15.02 2.58 -18.56
C ALA A 62 14.63 2.92 -17.11
N ALA A 63 14.39 4.19 -16.81
CA ALA A 63 13.97 4.62 -15.49
C ALA A 63 12.62 3.98 -15.14
N GLN A 64 12.45 3.66 -13.86
CA GLN A 64 11.22 3.13 -13.30
C GLN A 64 10.87 3.94 -12.06
N LEU A 65 9.57 4.16 -11.82
CA LEU A 65 9.13 4.76 -10.57
C LEU A 65 9.46 3.82 -9.41
N VAL A 66 9.89 4.40 -8.30
CA VAL A 66 10.05 3.70 -7.02
C VAL A 66 9.08 4.26 -5.99
N ASP A 67 9.04 3.65 -4.81
CA ASP A 67 8.12 4.05 -3.76
C ASP A 67 8.29 5.54 -3.41
N PRO A 68 7.20 6.33 -3.48
CA PRO A 68 7.26 7.75 -3.16
C PRO A 68 7.48 7.95 -1.66
N LYS A 69 8.19 9.01 -1.29
CA LYS A 69 8.32 9.42 0.11
C LYS A 69 7.30 10.49 0.43
N GLN A 70 6.73 10.44 1.62
CA GLN A 70 5.80 11.45 2.10
C GLN A 70 6.35 12.13 3.35
N SER A 71 6.13 13.42 3.46
CA SER A 71 6.44 14.19 4.66
C SER A 71 5.44 15.32 4.85
N ARG A 72 5.38 15.88 6.06
CA ARG A 72 4.42 16.92 6.43
C ARG A 72 5.10 18.03 7.21
N ILE A 73 4.74 19.27 6.88
CA ILE A 73 5.07 20.46 7.66
C ILE A 73 3.79 21.29 7.74
N ASP A 74 3.18 21.34 8.93
CA ASP A 74 1.89 21.99 9.17
C ASP A 74 0.81 21.50 8.19
N ASN A 75 0.19 22.41 7.43
CA ASN A 75 -0.83 22.14 6.42
C ASN A 75 -0.26 21.85 5.03
N ASN A 76 1.07 21.68 4.91
CA ASN A 76 1.73 21.33 3.67
C ASN A 76 2.17 19.87 3.69
N LEU A 77 1.68 19.12 2.72
CA LEU A 77 2.02 17.72 2.47
C LEU A 77 2.98 17.67 1.30
N TYR A 78 4.10 16.97 1.46
CA TYR A 78 5.12 16.81 0.43
C TYR A 78 5.19 15.36 -0.01
N ILE A 79 5.01 15.14 -1.31
CA ILE A 79 5.23 13.84 -1.95
C ILE A 79 6.48 13.95 -2.82
N GLU A 80 7.52 13.21 -2.45
CA GLU A 80 8.70 13.04 -3.30
C GLU A 80 8.46 11.85 -4.22
N VAL A 81 8.15 12.13 -5.48
CA VAL A 81 8.04 11.10 -6.52
C VAL A 81 9.43 10.80 -7.05
N LEU A 82 9.85 9.55 -6.90
CA LEU A 82 11.20 9.11 -7.18
C LEU A 82 11.22 8.11 -8.34
N GLU A 83 12.32 8.10 -9.06
CA GLU A 83 12.62 7.13 -10.09
C GLU A 83 14.04 6.58 -9.92
N GLN A 84 14.26 5.38 -10.44
CA GLN A 84 15.56 4.73 -10.44
C GLN A 84 15.75 3.98 -11.76
N THR A 85 16.94 4.09 -12.33
CA THR A 85 17.33 3.31 -13.50
C THR A 85 17.99 2.00 -13.03
N PRO A 86 17.41 0.83 -13.33
CA PRO A 86 18.04 -0.45 -13.02
C PRO A 86 19.39 -0.56 -13.73
N ARG A 87 20.38 -1.22 -13.12
CA ARG A 87 21.75 -1.17 -13.68
C ARG A 87 21.89 -1.84 -15.04
N ASP A 88 21.21 -2.98 -15.22
CA ASP A 88 21.32 -3.78 -16.43
C ASP A 88 20.34 -3.30 -17.52
N ALA A 89 19.80 -2.09 -17.35
CA ALA A 89 18.84 -1.55 -18.28
C ALA A 89 19.55 -1.08 -19.56
N VAL A 90 19.05 -1.58 -20.69
CA VAL A 90 19.53 -1.18 -22.01
C VAL A 90 18.83 0.12 -22.40
N LEU A 91 19.60 1.21 -22.44
CA LEU A 91 19.10 2.49 -22.93
C LEU A 91 18.90 2.40 -24.44
N LEU A 92 17.66 2.57 -24.90
CA LEU A 92 17.36 2.62 -26.34
C LEU A 92 17.64 4.05 -26.85
N PRO A 93 18.67 4.27 -27.69
CA PRO A 93 19.05 5.61 -28.15
C PRO A 93 18.01 6.28 -29.06
N ASN A 94 17.06 5.49 -29.58
CA ASN A 94 16.05 5.94 -30.55
C ASN A 94 14.79 6.54 -29.89
N LEU A 95 14.70 6.54 -28.56
CA LEU A 95 13.62 7.22 -27.85
C LEU A 95 14.10 8.63 -27.49
N SER A 96 13.90 9.58 -28.41
CA SER A 96 14.29 10.99 -28.23
C SER A 96 13.50 11.71 -27.13
N GLN A 97 12.49 11.07 -26.54
CA GLN A 97 11.68 11.64 -25.48
C GLN A 97 11.61 10.71 -24.27
N ALA A 98 11.84 11.31 -23.10
CA ALA A 98 11.48 10.79 -21.78
C ALA A 98 10.06 10.20 -21.78
N PRO A 99 9.83 8.93 -21.39
CA PRO A 99 8.48 8.36 -21.41
C PRO A 99 7.57 9.04 -20.37
N PRO A 100 6.30 9.29 -20.69
CA PRO A 100 5.35 9.83 -19.72
C PRO A 100 4.99 8.77 -18.68
N PHE A 101 4.62 9.21 -17.47
CA PHE A 101 4.07 8.35 -16.43
C PHE A 101 2.78 8.95 -15.85
N GLN A 102 1.97 8.07 -15.27
CA GLN A 102 0.85 8.41 -14.42
C GLN A 102 0.80 7.40 -13.27
N THR A 103 0.77 7.88 -12.03
CA THR A 103 0.69 7.03 -10.85
C THR A 103 -0.32 7.58 -9.84
N ARG A 104 -0.97 6.68 -9.10
CA ARG A 104 -1.93 7.03 -8.05
C ARG A 104 -1.31 6.70 -6.70
N ILE A 105 -1.07 7.72 -5.89
CA ILE A 105 -0.37 7.63 -4.61
C ILE A 105 -1.38 7.87 -3.48
N PRO A 106 -1.57 6.93 -2.53
CA PRO A 106 -2.41 7.18 -1.37
C PRO A 106 -1.79 8.27 -0.49
N ILE A 107 -2.58 9.24 -0.05
CA ILE A 107 -2.12 10.32 0.83
C ILE A 107 -2.36 9.87 2.28
N GLU A 108 -1.34 9.97 3.13
CA GLU A 108 -1.48 9.66 4.55
C GLU A 108 -2.28 10.75 5.27
N LEU A 109 -3.53 10.43 5.64
CA LEU A 109 -4.42 11.36 6.35
C LEU A 109 -4.39 11.21 7.87
N LEU A 110 -3.62 10.24 8.39
CA LEU A 110 -3.60 9.95 9.82
C LEU A 110 -3.05 11.15 10.61
N GLY A 111 -3.81 11.62 11.59
CA GLY A 111 -3.42 12.76 12.41
C GLY A 111 -3.49 14.11 11.69
N LEU A 112 -4.25 14.21 10.59
CA LEU A 112 -4.68 15.48 10.00
C LEU A 112 -6.04 15.88 10.57
N ASP A 113 -6.15 17.15 10.95
CA ASP A 113 -7.43 17.75 11.30
C ASP A 113 -8.22 18.14 10.04
N PRO A 114 -9.56 18.22 10.10
CA PRO A 114 -10.36 18.74 9.00
C PRO A 114 -9.93 20.15 8.58
N GLY A 115 -9.92 20.42 7.28
CA GLY A 115 -9.54 21.72 6.73
C GLY A 115 -8.82 21.64 5.37
N THR A 116 -8.30 22.78 4.92
CA THR A 116 -7.58 22.91 3.65
C THR A 116 -6.09 22.59 3.82
N TYR A 117 -5.58 21.78 2.90
CA TYR A 117 -4.18 21.39 2.81
C TYR A 117 -3.62 21.69 1.42
N ILE A 118 -2.32 21.94 1.36
CA ILE A 118 -1.58 22.04 0.11
C ILE A 118 -0.77 20.77 -0.06
N LEU A 119 -0.95 20.10 -1.20
CA LEU A 119 -0.13 18.99 -1.63
C LEU A 119 0.92 19.50 -2.61
N ASN A 120 2.20 19.32 -2.29
CA ASN A 120 3.33 19.58 -3.17
C ASN A 120 3.94 18.25 -3.63
N ALA A 121 3.88 17.95 -4.93
CA ALA A 121 4.60 16.82 -5.52
C ALA A 121 5.74 17.32 -6.41
N ASN A 122 6.97 17.15 -5.95
CA ASN A 122 8.20 17.62 -6.63
C ASN A 122 8.13 19.07 -7.16
N GLY A 123 7.48 19.97 -6.42
CA GLY A 123 7.35 21.39 -6.79
C GLY A 123 6.04 21.77 -7.50
N VAL A 124 5.19 20.81 -7.87
CA VAL A 124 3.84 21.08 -8.38
C VAL A 124 2.85 21.06 -7.22
N GLU A 125 2.07 22.12 -7.07
CA GLU A 125 1.18 22.31 -5.94
C GLU A 125 -0.30 22.21 -6.33
N THR A 126 -1.10 21.62 -5.46
CA THR A 126 -2.56 21.63 -5.54
C THR A 126 -3.17 21.68 -4.15
N SER A 127 -4.27 22.40 -3.99
CA SER A 127 -5.03 22.44 -2.74
C SER A 127 -6.10 21.36 -2.71
N PHE A 128 -6.38 20.81 -1.53
CA PHE A 128 -7.53 19.94 -1.29
C PHE A 128 -8.10 20.14 0.12
N GLU A 129 -9.32 19.69 0.37
CA GLU A 129 -10.01 19.90 1.64
C GLU A 129 -10.43 18.57 2.27
N ILE A 130 -10.06 18.36 3.53
CA ILE A 130 -10.51 17.23 4.33
C ILE A 130 -11.79 17.64 5.06
N ALA A 131 -12.90 16.99 4.72
CA ALA A 131 -14.18 17.24 5.38
C ALA A 131 -14.14 16.79 6.86
N PRO A 132 -14.90 17.47 7.74
CA PRO A 132 -15.06 17.02 9.12
C PRO A 132 -15.69 15.64 9.17
N LEU A 133 -15.22 14.80 10.09
CA LEU A 133 -15.82 13.50 10.37
C LEU A 133 -17.25 13.74 10.89
N HIS A 134 -18.23 13.48 10.05
CA HIS A 134 -19.60 13.35 10.51
C HIS A 134 -19.67 11.98 11.18
N ALA A 135 -19.48 11.95 12.50
CA ALA A 135 -19.97 10.84 13.30
C ALA A 135 -21.49 10.85 13.13
N GLY A 136 -21.98 10.14 12.12
CA GLY A 136 -23.37 9.76 12.03
C GLY A 136 -23.63 8.94 13.28
N LEU A 137 -24.08 9.60 14.34
CA LEU A 137 -24.95 8.95 15.29
C LEU A 137 -26.12 8.53 14.41
N VAL A 138 -26.11 7.26 14.00
CA VAL A 138 -27.34 6.54 13.78
C VAL A 138 -28.01 6.58 15.15
N SER A 139 -28.68 7.69 15.45
CA SER A 139 -29.88 7.67 16.27
C SER A 139 -30.81 6.81 15.44
N GLU A 140 -30.64 5.51 15.61
CA GLU A 140 -31.63 4.52 15.31
C GLU A 140 -32.80 4.94 16.18
N ASP A 141 -33.64 5.83 15.63
CA ASP A 141 -35.04 5.95 15.99
C ASP A 141 -35.65 4.62 15.54
N ILE A 142 -35.23 3.54 16.23
CA ILE A 142 -35.92 2.26 16.22
C ILE A 142 -37.24 2.64 16.87
N PRO A 143 -38.36 2.71 16.12
CA PRO A 143 -39.65 2.77 16.78
C PRO A 143 -39.65 1.59 17.75
N ALA A 144 -39.83 1.91 19.05
CA ALA A 144 -39.89 0.91 20.10
C ALA A 144 -40.70 -0.29 19.58
N PRO A 145 -40.21 -1.53 19.70
CA PRO A 145 -40.97 -2.67 19.22
C PRO A 145 -42.33 -2.61 19.90
N GLU A 146 -43.36 -2.29 19.12
CA GLU A 146 -44.72 -2.37 19.62
C GLU A 146 -44.87 -3.80 20.12
N THR A 147 -45.03 -3.97 21.43
CA THR A 147 -45.30 -5.25 22.06
C THR A 147 -46.38 -5.94 21.23
N PRO A 148 -46.08 -7.06 20.55
CA PRO A 148 -47.14 -7.81 19.91
C PRO A 148 -48.08 -8.25 21.01
N SER A 149 -49.30 -7.72 20.93
CA SER A 149 -50.41 -8.09 21.79
C SER A 149 -50.50 -9.61 21.85
N ALA A 150 -50.50 -10.14 23.08
CA ALA A 150 -50.99 -11.44 23.49
C ALA A 150 -50.96 -12.53 22.40
N VAL A 151 -49.88 -13.32 22.38
CA VAL A 151 -49.86 -14.64 21.73
C VAL A 151 -50.98 -15.46 22.35
N LYS A 152 -52.10 -15.57 21.65
CA LYS A 152 -53.17 -16.52 21.97
C LYS A 152 -52.67 -17.87 21.46
N LEU A 153 -52.16 -18.70 22.36
CA LEU A 153 -51.84 -20.10 22.09
C LEU A 153 -53.14 -20.81 21.69
N ILE A 154 -53.32 -20.99 20.39
CA ILE A 154 -54.29 -21.92 19.83
C ILE A 154 -53.53 -23.23 19.64
N ASP A 155 -53.78 -24.19 20.52
CA ASP A 155 -53.33 -25.57 20.38
C ASP A 155 -54.06 -26.20 19.18
N GLU A 156 -53.48 -26.07 17.99
CA GLU A 156 -53.93 -26.81 16.81
C GLU A 156 -53.19 -28.16 16.79
N PHE A 157 -53.80 -29.15 17.44
CA PHE A 157 -53.41 -30.55 17.33
C PHE A 157 -53.50 -30.98 15.87
N ILE A 158 -52.36 -31.23 15.23
CA ILE A 158 -52.31 -31.88 13.91
C ILE A 158 -52.33 -33.40 14.13
N PRO A 159 -53.39 -34.14 13.71
CA PRO A 159 -53.34 -35.59 13.68
C PRO A 159 -52.41 -36.07 12.55
N ILE A 160 -51.44 -36.89 12.89
CA ILE A 160 -50.59 -37.61 11.93
C ILE A 160 -51.37 -38.82 11.39
N GLU A 161 -51.75 -38.78 10.11
CA GLU A 161 -52.28 -39.94 9.41
C GLU A 161 -51.15 -40.88 9.01
N GLU A 162 -51.19 -42.07 9.58
CA GLU A 162 -50.31 -43.22 9.32
C GLU A 162 -50.55 -43.76 7.91
N SER A 163 -49.65 -43.43 6.98
CA SER A 163 -49.67 -43.94 5.60
C SER A 163 -48.48 -44.88 5.37
N GLY A 164 -48.76 -46.17 5.27
CA GLY A 164 -47.78 -47.25 5.11
C GLY A 164 -46.97 -47.16 3.81
N ILE A 165 -45.70 -47.55 3.91
CA ILE A 165 -44.74 -47.66 2.80
C ILE A 165 -44.67 -49.13 2.35
N PRO A 166 -45.05 -49.48 1.11
CA PRO A 166 -44.76 -50.79 0.55
C PRO A 166 -43.43 -50.79 -0.22
N GLY A 167 -42.52 -51.68 0.20
CA GLY A 167 -41.63 -52.47 -0.64
C GLY A 167 -40.65 -51.75 -1.57
N THR A 168 -39.36 -51.79 -1.23
CA THR A 168 -38.29 -51.76 -2.24
C THR A 168 -37.42 -53.00 -2.08
N GLU A 169 -37.47 -53.81 -3.14
CA GLU A 169 -36.87 -55.11 -3.36
C GLU A 169 -35.35 -55.00 -3.52
N ALA A 170 -34.62 -55.96 -2.94
CA ALA A 170 -33.16 -56.07 -3.03
C ALA A 170 -32.74 -56.87 -4.28
N PRO A 171 -31.59 -56.57 -4.91
CA PRO A 171 -31.14 -57.28 -6.10
C PRO A 171 -30.40 -58.58 -5.74
N PRO A 172 -30.49 -59.64 -6.56
CA PRO A 172 -29.74 -60.87 -6.35
C PRO A 172 -28.28 -60.77 -6.82
N LEU A 173 -27.45 -61.63 -6.23
CA LEU A 173 -26.01 -61.85 -6.43
C LEU A 173 -25.66 -62.45 -7.78
#